data_AF-A0A2R6CSG9-F1
#
_entry.id   AF-A0A2R6CSG9-F1
#
_cell.length_a   1.000
_cell.length_b   1.000
_cell.length_c   1.000
_cell.angle_alpha   90.00
_cell.angle_beta   90.00
_cell.angle_gamma   90.00
#
_symmetry.space_group_name_H-M   'P 1'
#
loop_
_entity.id
_entity.type
_entity.pdbx_description
1 polymer ?
#
loop_
_entity_poly.entity_id
_entity_poly.type
_entity_poly.pdbx_seq_one_letter_code
_entity_poly.pdbx_strand_id
1 'polypeptide(L)' 'MTRNAPRAVVADDSHFMQSVISDSLEDGGIDVVATARNGREAVEAVADHEPDVVTV' A
#
# COMPACT_ATOMS: atom_id res chain seq x y z
N MET A 1 4.68 23.34 7.72
CA MET A 1 4.38 21.98 8.18
C MET A 1 4.79 21.06 7.05
N THR A 2 5.89 20.33 7.18
CA THR A 2 6.25 19.32 6.20
C THR A 2 5.18 18.24 6.29
N ARG A 3 4.34 18.10 5.26
CA ARG A 3 3.42 16.96 5.21
C ARG A 3 4.27 15.72 5.02
N ASN A 4 4.11 14.73 5.89
CA ASN A 4 4.63 13.39 5.63
C ASN A 4 4.03 12.87 4.33
N ALA A 5 4.80 12.09 3.57
CA ALA A 5 4.27 11.40 2.40
C ALA A 5 3.06 10.54 2.81
N PRO A 6 1.95 10.55 2.05
CA PRO A 6 0.82 9.66 2.30
C PRO A 6 1.28 8.21 2.29
N ARG A 7 0.74 7.38 3.19
CA ARG A 7 1.12 5.98 3.34
C ARG A 7 0.05 5.07 2.75
N ALA A 8 0.45 4.06 1.98
CA ALA A 8 -0.46 3.17 1.29
C ALA A 8 -0.23 1.69 1.61
N VAL A 9 -1.31 0.91 1.61
CA VAL A 9 -1.29 -0.55 1.51
C VAL A 9 -1.84 -0.97 0.16
N VAL A 10 -1.13 -1.88 -0.53
CA VAL A 10 -1.52 -2.43 -1.84
C VAL A 10 -1.93 -3.90 -1.68
N ALA A 11 -3.16 -4.23 -2.08
CA ALA A 11 -3.71 -5.57 -1.94
C ALA A 11 -4.08 -6.19 -3.31
N ASP A 12 -3.32 -7.15 -3.81
CA ASP A 12 -3.57 -7.81 -5.09
C ASP A 12 -3.06 -9.27 -5.01
N ASP A 13 -3.72 -10.24 -5.64
CA ASP A 13 -3.28 -11.65 -5.60
C ASP A 13 -2.09 -11.95 -6.53
N SER A 14 -1.81 -11.05 -7.48
CA SER A 14 -0.65 -11.05 -8.36
C SER A 14 0.51 -10.24 -7.80
N HIS A 15 1.61 -10.92 -7.48
CA HIS A 15 2.87 -10.28 -7.12
C HIS A 15 3.35 -9.23 -8.14
N PHE A 16 3.13 -9.49 -9.44
CA PHE A 16 3.55 -8.58 -10.50
C PHE A 16 2.77 -7.26 -10.43
N MET A 17 1.46 -7.33 -10.21
CA MET A 17 0.62 -6.14 -10.09
C MET A 17 0.94 -5.35 -8.82
N GLN A 18 1.22 -6.04 -7.71
CA GLN A 18 1.70 -5.39 -6.49
C GLN A 18 2.94 -4.52 -6.77
N SER A 19 3.92 -5.05 -7.51
CA SER A 19 5.13 -4.28 -7.87
C SER A 19 4.79 -3.08 -8.76
N VAL A 20 4.03 -3.28 -9.85
CA VAL A 20 3.66 -2.18 -10.76
C VAL A 20 2.91 -1.05 -10.05
N ILE A 21 1.96 -1.40 -9.19
CA ILE A 21 1.19 -0.42 -8.42
C ILE A 21 2.08 0.27 -7.38
N SER A 22 2.94 -0.49 -6.69
CA SER A 22 3.81 0.08 -5.68
C SER A 22 4.80 1.08 -6.28
N ASP A 23 5.47 0.69 -7.37
CA ASP A 23 6.41 1.56 -8.10
C ASP A 23 5.72 2.86 -8.54
N SER A 24 4.49 2.77 -9.07
CA SER A 24 3.70 3.93 -9.50
C SER A 24 3.32 4.87 -8.35
N LEU A 25 2.97 4.30 -7.18
CA LEU A 25 2.64 5.07 -5.98
C LEU A 25 3.88 5.76 -5.40
N GLU A 26 5.00 5.05 -5.32
CA GLU A 26 6.27 5.57 -4.81
C GLU A 26 6.83 6.69 -5.72
N ASP A 27 6.78 6.52 -7.04
CA ASP A 27 7.10 7.58 -8.02
C ASP A 27 6.20 8.82 -7.84
N GLY A 28 4.95 8.60 -7.40
CA GLY A 28 3.98 9.64 -7.06
C GLY A 28 4.18 10.29 -5.69
N GLY A 29 5.18 9.86 -4.90
CA GLY A 29 5.45 10.36 -3.56
C GLY A 29 4.53 9.81 -2.48
N ILE A 30 3.99 8.60 -2.68
CA ILE A 30 3.19 7.84 -1.70
C ILE A 30 4.05 6.67 -1.20
N ASP A 31 4.24 6.57 0.11
CA ASP A 31 5.04 5.50 0.71
C ASP A 31 4.20 4.22 0.83
N VAL A 32 4.59 3.15 0.12
CA VAL A 32 3.95 1.85 0.26
C VAL A 32 4.50 1.13 1.49
N VAL A 33 3.67 0.99 2.52
CA VAL A 33 4.10 0.50 3.83
C VAL A 33 3.86 -0.99 4.04
N ALA A 34 2.98 -1.59 3.25
CA ALA A 34 2.79 -3.04 3.18
C ALA A 34 2.08 -3.46 1.89
N THR A 35 2.23 -4.73 1.54
CA THR A 35 1.43 -5.39 0.49
C THR A 35 0.69 -6.60 1.06
N ALA A 36 -0.44 -6.94 0.45
CA ALA A 36 -1.29 -8.05 0.87
C ALA A 36 -1.75 -8.89 -0.34
N ARG A 37 -1.86 -10.21 -0.17
CA ARG A 37 -2.25 -11.13 -1.27
C ARG A 37 -3.73 -11.45 -1.31
N ASN A 38 -4.48 -10.98 -0.32
CA ASN A 38 -5.89 -11.25 -0.16
C ASN A 38 -6.50 -10.27 0.84
N GLY A 39 -7.84 -10.26 0.93
CA GLY A 39 -8.55 -9.35 1.82
C GLY A 39 -8.24 -9.54 3.31
N ARG A 40 -7.89 -10.76 3.76
CA ARG A 40 -7.54 -11.00 5.17
C ARG A 40 -6.21 -10.34 5.52
N GLU A 41 -5.18 -10.58 4.72
CA GLU A 41 -3.88 -9.92 4.87
C GLU A 41 -4.00 -8.40 4.72
N ALA A 42 -4.90 -7.90 3.86
CA ALA A 42 -5.11 -6.47 3.69
C ALA A 42 -5.69 -5.83 4.97
N VAL A 43 -6.65 -6.49 5.61
CA VAL A 43 -7.22 -6.03 6.89
C VAL A 43 -6.17 -6.06 8.01
N GLU A 44 -5.38 -7.12 8.09
CA GLU A 44 -4.26 -7.23 9.04
C GLU A 44 -3.24 -6.10 8.82
N ALA A 45 -2.81 -5.88 7.57
CA ALA A 45 -1.86 -4.82 7.21
C ALA A 45 -2.40 -3.42 7.51
N VAL A 46 -3.69 -3.16 7.31
CA VAL A 46 -4.28 -1.86 7.68
C VAL A 46 -4.25 -1.64 9.19
N ALA A 47 -4.53 -2.67 9.99
CA ALA A 47 -4.49 -2.58 11.44
C ALA A 47 -3.07 -2.37 11.98
N ASP A 48 -2.08 -3.03 11.38
CA ASP A 48 -0.68 -2.96 11.81
C ASP A 48 0.03 -1.68 11.36
N HIS A 49 -0.34 -1.15 10.18
CA HIS A 49 0.38 -0.04 9.56
C HIS A 49 -0.35 1.29 9.57
N GLU A 50 -1.66 1.33 9.83
CA GLU A 50 -2.47 2.56 9.84
C GLU A 50 -2.20 3.45 8.60
N PRO A 51 -2.40 2.96 7.37
CA PRO A 51 -2.16 3.73 6.15
C PRO A 51 -3.23 4.81 5.95
N ASP A 52 -2.90 5.82 5.15
CA ASP A 52 -3.86 6.85 4.72
C ASP A 52 -4.76 6.36 3.59
N VAL A 53 -4.27 5.41 2.78
CA VAL A 53 -4.97 4.91 1.60
C VAL A 53 -4.77 3.39 1.47
N VAL A 54 -5.78 2.71 0.94
CA VAL A 54 -5.72 1.29 0.59
C VAL A 54 -6.21 1.16 -0.84
N THR A 55 -5.48 0.40 -1.65
CA THR A 55 -5.89 0.07 -3.03
C THR A 55 -5.87 -1.44 -3.25
N VAL A 56 -6.76 -1.88 -4.13
CA VAL A 56 -6.97 -3.27 -4.55
C VAL A 56 -6.69 -3.44 -6.03
#